data_AF-A0AAW9H418-F1
#
_entry.id   AF-A0AAW9H418-F1
#
_cell.length_a   1.000
_cell.length_b   1.000
_cell.length_c   1.000
_cell.angle_alpha   90.00
_cell.angle_beta   90.00
_cell.angle_gamma   90.00
#
_symmetry.space_group_name_H-M   'P 1'
#
loop_
_entity.id
_entity.type
_entity.pdbx_description
1 polymer ?
#
loop_
_entity_poly.entity_id
_entity_poly.type
_entity_poly.pdbx_seq_one_letter_code
_entity_poly.pdbx_strand_id
1 'polypeptide(L)' 'MQAQALLARWFRFQPSELNELDLDEFESWLETASEQIKRENGDSD' A
#
# COMPACT_ATOMS: atom_id res chain seq x y z
N MET A 1 -3.10 6.95 13.31
CA MET A 1 -3.49 7.39 11.94
C MET A 1 -2.33 7.45 10.94
N GLN A 2 -1.06 7.41 11.35
CA GLN A 2 0.08 7.48 10.40
C GLN A 2 0.18 6.28 9.46
N ALA A 3 -0.12 5.06 9.94
CA ALA A 3 -0.07 3.84 9.11
C ALA A 3 -1.09 3.85 7.97
N GLN A 4 -2.31 4.33 8.22
CA GLN A 4 -3.38 4.41 7.21
C GLN A 4 -3.05 5.41 6.10
N ALA A 5 -2.49 6.57 6.46
CA ALA A 5 -2.05 7.55 5.47
C ALA A 5 -0.87 7.03 4.63
N LEU A 6 0.03 6.25 5.23
CA LEU A 6 1.14 5.63 4.52
C LEU A 6 0.66 4.57 3.52
N LEU A 7 -0.23 3.68 3.94
CA LEU A 7 -0.85 2.68 3.06
C LEU A 7 -1.63 3.34 1.93
N ALA A 8 -2.42 4.37 2.23
CA ALA A 8 -3.19 5.13 1.25
C ALA A 8 -2.27 5.72 0.16
N ARG A 9 -1.09 6.24 0.54
CA ARG A 9 -0.08 6.72 -0.41
C ARG A 9 0.40 5.60 -1.35
N TRP A 10 0.72 4.43 -0.83
CA TRP A 10 1.24 3.32 -1.63
C TRP A 10 0.19 2.64 -2.49
N PHE A 11 -1.05 2.58 -2.00
CA PHE A 11 -2.18 2.01 -2.72
C PHE A 11 -2.73 3.02 -3.74
N ARG A 12 -2.37 4.31 -3.60
CA ARG A 12 -2.88 5.47 -4.35
C ARG A 12 -4.37 5.70 -4.11
N PHE A 13 -4.79 5.44 -2.88
CA PHE A 13 -6.17 5.53 -2.41
C PHE A 13 -6.29 6.72 -1.46
N GLN A 14 -7.52 7.13 -1.19
CA GLN A 14 -7.82 7.96 -0.03
C GLN A 14 -7.84 7.10 1.24
N PRO A 15 -7.55 7.68 2.42
CA PRO A 15 -7.59 6.96 3.69
C PRO A 15 -8.97 6.33 3.98
N SER A 16 -10.05 6.96 3.51
CA SER A 16 -11.42 6.46 3.66
C SER A 16 -11.65 5.18 2.86
N GLU A 17 -11.14 5.12 1.63
CA GLU A 17 -11.30 3.96 0.73
C GLU A 17 -10.63 2.70 1.28
N LEU A 18 -9.58 2.84 2.10
CA LEU A 18 -8.97 1.70 2.79
C LEU A 18 -9.92 0.98 3.74
N ASN A 19 -10.92 1.67 4.30
CA ASN A 19 -11.90 1.05 5.19
C ASN A 19 -13.02 0.33 4.41
N GLU A 20 -13.09 0.56 3.10
CA GLU A 20 -14.06 -0.05 2.20
C GLU A 20 -13.50 -1.29 1.48
N LEU A 21 -12.19 -1.54 1.60
CA LEU A 21 -11.52 -2.72 1.05
C LEU A 21 -11.84 -3.97 1.86
N ASP A 22 -12.14 -5.06 1.15
CA ASP A 22 -12.17 -6.38 1.74
C ASP A 22 -10.76 -6.88 2.06
N LEU A 23 -10.66 -7.86 2.96
CA LEU A 23 -9.38 -8.43 3.41
C LEU A 23 -8.54 -8.98 2.25
N ASP A 24 -9.16 -9.67 1.31
CA ASP A 24 -8.48 -10.25 0.14
C ASP A 24 -7.92 -9.17 -0.81
N GLU A 25 -8.69 -8.09 -1.02
CA GLU A 25 -8.24 -6.95 -1.83
C GLU A 25 -7.09 -6.21 -1.13
N PHE A 26 -7.20 -6.03 0.18
CA PHE A 26 -6.18 -5.39 0.99
C PHE A 26 -4.85 -6.15 0.94
N GLU A 27 -4.86 -7.49 1.06
CA GLU A 27 -3.65 -8.31 0.92
C GLU A 27 -3.00 -8.16 -0.46
N SER A 28 -3.79 -8.16 -1.54
CA SER A 28 -3.30 -7.97 -2.91
C SER A 28 -2.59 -6.62 -3.09
N TRP A 29 -3.11 -5.57 -2.46
CA TRP A 29 -2.50 -4.24 -2.49
C TRP A 29 -1.23 -4.14 -1.63
N LEU A 30 -1.11 -4.91 -0.54
CA LEU A 30 0.11 -4.96 0.25
C LEU A 30 1.29 -5.51 -0.56
N GLU A 31 1.08 -6.55 -1.38
CA GLU A 31 2.12 -7.07 -2.27
C GLU A 31 2.58 -6.00 -3.28
N THR A 32 1.62 -5.33 -3.91
CA THR A 32 1.88 -4.24 -4.86
C THR A 32 2.61 -3.06 -4.20
N ALA A 33 2.24 -2.70 -2.97
CA ALA A 33 2.94 -1.67 -2.20
C ALA A 33 4.36 -2.09 -1.83
N SER A 34 4.57 -3.35 -1.45
CA SER A 34 5.88 -3.92 -1.14
C SER A 34 6.83 -3.85 -2.35
N GLU A 35 6.35 -4.22 -3.55
CA GLU A 35 7.13 -4.08 -4.78
C GLU A 35 7.46 -2.62 -5.11
N GLN A 36 6.51 -1.70 -4.95
CA GLN A 36 6.75 -0.27 -5.15
C GLN A 36 7.83 0.26 -4.21
N ILE A 37 7.78 -0.11 -2.92
CA ILE A 37 8.76 0.29 -1.91
C ILE A 37 10.14 -0.28 -2.24
N LYS A 38 10.24 -1.55 -2.65
CA LYS A 38 11.52 -2.17 -3.05
C LYS A 38 12.13 -1.46 -4.26
N ARG A 39 11.31 -1.13 -5.27
CA ARG A 39 11.76 -0.37 -6.45
C ARG A 39 12.20 1.05 -6.09
N GLU A 40 11.48 1.74 -5.20
CA GLU A 40 11.81 3.12 -4.78
C GLU A 40 13.07 3.16 -3.91
N ASN A 41 13.24 2.20 -3.00
CA ASN A 41 14.40 2.14 -2.09
C ASN A 41 15.65 1.53 -2.74
N GLY A 42 15.58 1.20 -4.03
CA GLY A 42 16.68 0.60 -4.75
C GLY A 42 16.96 -0.79 -4.22
N ASP A 43 16.27 -1.77 -4.79
CA ASP A 43 16.88 -3.07 -5.07
C ASP A 43 18.10 -2.80 -5.97
N SER A 44 19.19 -2.37 -5.33
CA SER A 44 20.53 -2.60 -5.83
C SER A 44 20.80 -4.05 -5.49
N ASP A 45 20.64 -4.92 -6.48
CA ASP A 45 21.23 -6.27 -6.62
C ASP A 45 21.70 -6.99 -5.34
#